data_AF-A0A6A6T6L2-F1
#
_entry.id   AF-A0A6A6T6L2-F1
#
_cell.length_a   1.000
_cell.length_b   1.000
_cell.length_c   1.000
_cell.angle_alpha   90.00
_cell.angle_beta   90.00
_cell.angle_gamma   90.00
#
_symmetry.space_group_name_H-M   'P 1'
#
loop_
_entity.id
_entity.type
_entity.pdbx_description
1 polymer ?
#
loop_
_entity_poly.entity_id
_entity_poly.type
_entity_poly.pdbx_seq_one_letter_code
_entity_poly.pdbx_strand_id
1 'polypeptide(L)'
;MVMNTLGVLGNDVPQSIIFAVCLLAFGCAVDNEWDQASSHLGALHRILDARGGVETVDFELQRTFTWVSYSFAGALRLPPQFPPPLFGAALSFPLAFLDDAQIRAWRTAKRFPKNCGFVFDIAARLHQIGLSGSPEYYEDIDQRALSNVYFEATHHALAIQVDEPWTQILTKGNQAQEHSTMFQTWAAGLSLYIWGTDRHARRSRGLASNGELHGPIFARIKEILDGAGGHQSWPRGKSLEPILVTLFYALDACDIFSPWRIWLVDTARKVIEMLKLKRSEEFLKVLEFFPLTPDYRVAAEHTWAEIIQKERVTPTLTFSTLQ
;
A
#
# COMPACT_ATOMS: atom_id res chain seq x y z
N MET A 1 -13.35 -30.88 13.83
CA MET A 1 -12.38 -31.90 13.39
C MET A 1 -10.93 -31.41 13.54
N VAL A 2 -10.56 -30.23 13.00
CA VAL A 2 -9.22 -29.62 13.15
C VAL A 2 -8.78 -29.43 14.62
N MET A 3 -9.68 -29.01 15.53
CA MET A 3 -9.34 -28.84 16.96
C MET A 3 -8.95 -30.15 17.66
N ASN A 4 -9.53 -31.30 17.27
CA ASN A 4 -9.18 -32.58 17.86
C ASN A 4 -7.81 -33.06 17.35
N THR A 5 -7.41 -32.70 16.13
CA THR A 5 -6.08 -33.02 15.58
C THR A 5 -5.00 -32.11 16.16
N LEU A 6 -5.29 -30.82 16.38
CA LEU A 6 -4.35 -29.87 16.99
C LEU A 6 -4.12 -30.16 18.48
N GLY A 7 -5.16 -30.60 19.21
CA GLY A 7 -5.01 -31.04 20.60
C GLY A 7 -4.13 -32.28 20.79
N VAL A 8 -3.94 -33.09 19.74
CA VAL A 8 -3.07 -34.29 19.74
C VAL A 8 -1.64 -33.96 19.30
N LEU A 9 -1.45 -32.95 18.45
CA LEU A 9 -0.12 -32.60 17.91
C LEU A 9 0.60 -31.49 18.70
N GLY A 10 -0.10 -30.64 19.46
CA GLY A 10 0.53 -29.63 20.33
C GLY A 10 1.69 -28.85 19.66
N ASN A 11 2.85 -28.83 20.32
CA ASN A 11 4.08 -28.19 19.85
C ASN A 11 4.76 -28.89 18.65
N ASP A 12 4.29 -30.07 18.24
CA ASP A 12 4.97 -30.94 17.27
C ASP A 12 4.53 -30.71 15.82
N VAL A 13 3.69 -29.70 15.53
CA VAL A 13 3.29 -29.37 14.16
C VAL A 13 4.53 -28.97 13.35
N PRO A 14 4.92 -29.69 12.29
CA PRO A 14 6.10 -29.36 11.50
C PRO A 14 6.01 -27.99 10.82
N GLN A 15 7.13 -27.28 10.74
CA GLN A 15 7.21 -25.95 10.09
C GLN A 15 6.79 -25.99 8.61
N SER A 16 6.98 -27.11 7.92
CA SER A 16 6.50 -27.32 6.55
C SER A 16 4.97 -27.27 6.44
N ILE A 17 4.23 -27.71 7.46
CA ILE A 17 2.76 -27.60 7.49
C ILE A 17 2.34 -26.15 7.69
N ILE A 18 3.02 -25.42 8.59
CA ILE A 18 2.79 -23.99 8.83
C ILE A 18 2.99 -23.21 7.53
N PHE A 19 4.10 -23.48 6.82
CA PHE A 19 4.40 -22.90 5.52
C PHE A 19 3.32 -23.23 4.47
N ALA A 20 2.89 -24.49 4.39
CA ALA A 20 1.84 -24.91 3.44
C ALA A 20 0.50 -24.19 3.69
N VAL A 21 0.06 -24.08 4.95
CA VAL A 21 -1.17 -23.37 5.32
C VAL A 21 -1.05 -21.86 5.01
N CYS A 22 0.12 -21.28 5.24
CA CYS A 22 0.42 -19.90 4.88
C CYS A 22 0.30 -19.65 3.38
N LEU A 23 0.87 -20.54 2.55
CA LEU A 23 0.76 -20.46 1.09
C LEU A 23 -0.68 -20.66 0.60
N LEU A 24 -1.45 -21.56 1.22
CA LEU A 24 -2.86 -21.74 0.90
C LEU A 24 -3.68 -20.48 1.16
N ALA A 25 -3.46 -19.83 2.31
CA ALA A 25 -4.09 -18.54 2.60
C ALA A 25 -3.75 -17.53 1.49
N PHE A 26 -2.46 -17.33 1.23
CA PHE A 26 -1.99 -16.38 0.22
C PHE A 26 -2.56 -16.68 -1.18
N GLY A 27 -2.57 -17.94 -1.61
CA GLY A 27 -3.12 -18.37 -2.89
C GLY A 27 -4.61 -18.03 -3.03
N CYS A 28 -5.43 -18.40 -2.05
CA CYS A 28 -6.85 -18.03 -2.03
C CYS A 28 -7.06 -16.51 -2.12
N ALA A 29 -6.21 -15.71 -1.47
CA ALA A 29 -6.32 -14.25 -1.54
C ALA A 29 -6.01 -13.72 -2.95
N VAL A 30 -4.98 -14.26 -3.60
CA VAL A 30 -4.63 -13.92 -4.99
C VAL A 30 -5.78 -14.26 -5.95
N ASP A 31 -6.50 -15.35 -5.68
CA ASP A 31 -7.67 -15.77 -6.45
C ASP A 31 -8.97 -15.05 -6.02
N ASN A 32 -8.88 -14.02 -5.16
CA ASN A 32 -9.99 -13.25 -4.59
C ASN A 32 -10.99 -14.06 -3.74
N GLU A 33 -10.59 -15.24 -3.27
CA GLU A 33 -11.35 -16.10 -2.35
C GLU A 33 -11.15 -15.67 -0.89
N TRP A 34 -11.50 -14.42 -0.58
CA TRP A 34 -11.17 -13.75 0.69
C TRP A 34 -11.69 -14.48 1.95
N ASP A 35 -12.84 -15.15 1.87
CA ASP A 35 -13.40 -15.93 2.99
C ASP A 35 -12.56 -17.18 3.28
N GLN A 36 -12.16 -17.91 2.24
CA GLN A 36 -11.29 -19.09 2.36
C GLN A 36 -9.91 -18.68 2.86
N ALA A 37 -9.37 -17.62 2.29
CA ALA A 37 -8.09 -17.05 2.66
C ALA A 37 -8.06 -16.62 4.14
N SER A 38 -9.12 -15.97 4.62
CA SER A 38 -9.29 -15.59 6.03
C SER A 38 -9.42 -16.80 6.95
N SER A 39 -10.13 -17.85 6.51
CA SER A 39 -10.25 -19.12 7.25
C SER A 39 -8.89 -19.81 7.42
N HIS A 40 -8.08 -19.86 6.36
CA HIS A 40 -6.72 -20.40 6.39
C HIS A 40 -5.79 -19.58 7.28
N LEU A 41 -5.85 -18.25 7.22
CA LEU A 41 -5.08 -17.38 8.10
C LEU A 41 -5.48 -17.58 9.57
N GLY A 42 -6.79 -17.70 9.87
CA GLY A 42 -7.26 -18.03 11.21
C GLY A 42 -6.82 -19.42 11.69
N ALA A 43 -6.70 -20.39 10.78
CA ALA A 43 -6.14 -21.71 11.10
C ALA A 43 -4.64 -21.63 11.40
N LEU A 44 -3.90 -20.83 10.63
CA LEU A 44 -2.48 -20.57 10.85
C LEU A 44 -2.22 -19.97 12.24
N HIS A 45 -3.01 -18.98 12.66
CA HIS A 45 -2.88 -18.38 13.99
C HIS A 45 -3.10 -19.42 15.10
N ARG A 46 -4.15 -20.26 14.98
CA ARG A 46 -4.38 -21.33 15.96
C ARG A 46 -3.23 -22.33 16.04
N ILE A 47 -2.58 -22.63 14.91
CA ILE A 47 -1.41 -23.51 14.89
C ILE A 47 -0.22 -22.85 15.60
N LEU A 48 0.04 -21.56 15.34
CA LEU A 48 1.12 -20.82 15.97
C LEU A 48 0.89 -20.67 17.48
N ASP A 49 -0.33 -20.33 17.90
CA ASP A 49 -0.71 -20.24 19.31
C ASP A 49 -0.51 -21.58 20.02
N ALA A 50 -0.93 -22.69 19.38
CA ALA A 50 -0.74 -24.04 19.92
C ALA A 50 0.74 -24.45 20.06
N ARG A 51 1.65 -23.84 19.26
CA ARG A 51 3.10 -24.02 19.37
C ARG A 51 3.76 -23.13 20.43
N GLY A 52 3.01 -22.29 21.13
CA GLY A 52 3.56 -21.32 22.07
C GLY A 52 3.90 -19.96 21.46
N GLY A 53 3.36 -19.68 20.27
CA GLY A 53 3.45 -18.39 19.61
C GLY A 53 4.45 -18.34 18.46
N VAL A 54 4.50 -17.16 17.87
CA VAL A 54 5.19 -16.89 16.61
C VAL A 54 6.71 -17.02 16.68
N GLU A 55 7.28 -16.70 17.84
CA GLU A 55 8.73 -16.76 18.12
C GLU A 55 9.28 -18.19 18.08
N THR A 56 8.42 -19.20 18.05
CA THR A 56 8.80 -20.62 18.08
C THR A 56 9.09 -21.22 16.70
N VAL A 57 8.91 -20.45 15.63
CA VAL A 57 9.26 -20.87 14.25
C VAL A 57 10.55 -20.18 13.81
N ASP A 58 11.20 -20.73 12.77
CA ASP A 58 12.44 -20.14 12.25
C ASP A 58 12.21 -18.73 11.70
N PHE A 59 13.26 -17.91 11.72
CA PHE A 59 13.16 -16.50 11.39
C PHE A 59 12.66 -16.23 9.96
N GLU A 60 13.02 -17.06 8.98
CA GLU A 60 12.58 -16.87 7.59
C GLU A 60 11.09 -17.22 7.43
N LEU A 61 10.63 -18.26 8.12
CA LEU A 61 9.22 -18.58 8.22
C LEU A 61 8.47 -17.47 8.97
N GLN A 62 9.10 -16.85 9.99
CA GLN A 62 8.57 -15.68 10.67
C GLN A 62 8.25 -14.52 9.75
N ARG A 63 9.24 -14.17 8.93
CA ARG A 63 9.09 -13.13 7.90
C ARG A 63 8.01 -13.50 6.90
N THR A 64 7.98 -14.76 6.46
CA THR A 64 7.03 -15.23 5.45
C THR A 64 5.59 -15.08 5.89
N PHE A 65 5.19 -15.66 7.04
CA PHE A 65 3.79 -15.51 7.46
C PHE A 65 3.48 -14.07 7.88
N THR A 66 4.43 -13.30 8.43
CA THR A 66 4.18 -11.91 8.79
C THR A 66 3.87 -11.09 7.54
N TRP A 67 4.63 -11.31 6.47
CA TRP A 67 4.39 -10.68 5.18
C TRP A 67 3.01 -11.04 4.61
N VAL A 68 2.63 -12.32 4.67
CA VAL A 68 1.30 -12.77 4.25
C VAL A 68 0.22 -12.10 5.11
N SER A 69 0.31 -12.21 6.43
CA SER A 69 -0.64 -11.62 7.39
C SER A 69 -0.79 -10.11 7.20
N TYR A 70 0.31 -9.38 6.96
CA TYR A 70 0.28 -7.95 6.66
C TYR A 70 -0.38 -7.65 5.31
N SER A 71 -0.17 -8.50 4.31
CA SER A 71 -0.83 -8.36 3.00
C SER A 71 -2.35 -8.45 3.15
N PHE A 72 -2.82 -9.42 3.94
CA PHE A 72 -4.23 -9.53 4.32
C PHE A 72 -4.73 -8.33 5.12
N ALA A 73 -3.97 -7.92 6.13
CA ALA A 73 -4.35 -6.81 6.99
C ALA A 73 -4.52 -5.51 6.19
N GLY A 74 -3.66 -5.26 5.20
CA GLY A 74 -3.77 -4.10 4.32
C GLY A 74 -5.02 -4.16 3.47
N ALA A 75 -5.24 -5.30 2.81
CA ALA A 75 -6.41 -5.53 1.97
C ALA A 75 -7.73 -5.43 2.76
N LEU A 76 -7.79 -5.98 3.98
CA LEU A 76 -9.03 -6.09 4.76
C LEU A 76 -9.20 -5.04 5.87
N ARG A 77 -8.27 -4.09 5.99
CA ARG A 77 -8.27 -3.06 7.06
C ARG A 77 -8.20 -3.67 8.46
N LEU A 78 -7.38 -4.70 8.64
CA LEU A 78 -7.19 -5.35 9.93
C LEU A 78 -5.94 -4.77 10.62
N PRO A 79 -5.88 -4.82 11.96
CA PRO A 79 -4.65 -4.47 12.67
C PRO A 79 -3.52 -5.46 12.32
N PRO A 80 -2.25 -5.02 12.33
CA PRO A 80 -1.12 -5.93 12.22
C PRO A 80 -1.12 -6.87 13.43
N GLN A 81 -1.09 -8.19 13.18
CA GLN A 81 -1.25 -9.19 14.23
C GLN A 81 0.06 -9.62 14.88
N PHE A 82 1.17 -9.45 14.17
CA PHE A 82 2.49 -9.84 14.63
C PHE A 82 3.40 -8.60 14.67
N PRO A 83 4.36 -8.54 15.59
CA PRO A 83 5.42 -7.55 15.50
C PRO A 83 6.27 -7.78 14.24
N PRO A 84 6.91 -6.73 13.68
CA PRO A 84 7.88 -6.89 12.61
C PRO A 84 9.02 -7.85 13.02
N PRO A 85 9.26 -8.96 12.31
CA PRO A 85 10.45 -9.79 12.54
C PRO A 85 11.67 -9.06 11.97
N LEU A 86 12.57 -8.55 12.83
CA LEU A 86 13.71 -7.74 12.41
C LEU A 86 15.04 -8.51 12.47
N PHE A 87 15.90 -8.30 11.48
CA PHE A 87 17.29 -8.77 11.54
C PHE A 87 18.04 -8.01 12.65
N GLY A 88 18.57 -8.74 13.65
CA GLY A 88 19.30 -8.14 14.78
C GLY A 88 20.70 -7.61 14.47
N ALA A 89 21.31 -8.02 13.34
CA ALA A 89 22.67 -7.66 12.94
C ALA A 89 22.73 -6.83 11.63
N ALA A 90 21.69 -6.01 11.38
CA ALA A 90 21.65 -5.11 10.23
C ALA A 90 22.62 -3.93 10.42
N LEU A 91 23.32 -3.53 9.36
CA LEU A 91 24.17 -2.34 9.39
C LEU A 91 23.31 -1.08 9.30
N SER A 92 23.74 -0.01 9.95
CA SER A 92 23.09 1.30 9.82
C SER A 92 23.20 1.81 8.38
N PHE A 93 22.17 2.50 7.91
CA PHE A 93 22.23 3.19 6.62
C PHE A 93 23.29 4.30 6.62
N PRO A 94 23.87 4.63 5.44
CA PRO A 94 24.71 5.81 5.29
C PRO A 94 23.99 7.09 5.74
N LEU A 95 24.72 8.01 6.39
CA LEU A 95 24.13 9.26 6.91
C LEU A 95 23.46 10.09 5.79
N ALA A 96 24.10 10.20 4.62
CA ALA A 96 23.57 10.94 3.49
C ALA A 96 22.22 10.38 2.99
N PHE A 97 22.02 9.07 3.07
CA PHE A 97 20.75 8.43 2.72
C PHE A 97 19.65 8.78 3.74
N LEU A 98 19.98 8.72 5.03
CA LEU A 98 19.05 9.09 6.10
C LEU A 98 18.65 10.56 6.03
N ASP A 99 19.60 11.45 5.76
CA ASP A 99 19.35 12.89 5.63
C ASP A 99 18.44 13.20 4.43
N ASP A 100 18.68 12.60 3.26
CA ASP A 100 17.81 12.83 2.10
C ASP A 100 16.38 12.32 2.37
N ALA A 101 16.24 11.12 2.95
CA ALA A 101 14.94 10.59 3.33
C ALA A 101 14.19 11.53 4.32
N GLN A 102 14.88 12.07 5.33
CA GLN A 102 14.29 13.00 6.30
C GLN A 102 13.91 14.33 5.66
N ILE A 103 14.76 14.90 4.80
CA ILE A 103 14.46 16.15 4.07
C ILE A 103 13.20 15.98 3.22
N ARG A 104 13.06 14.85 2.53
CA ARG A 104 11.88 14.53 1.72
C ARG A 104 10.64 14.27 2.59
N ALA A 105 10.77 13.56 3.70
CA ALA A 105 9.68 13.35 4.64
C ALA A 105 9.15 14.67 5.21
N TRP A 106 10.03 15.63 5.52
CA TRP A 106 9.63 16.99 5.91
C TRP A 106 8.85 17.72 4.81
N ARG A 107 9.23 17.53 3.55
CA ARG A 107 8.49 18.10 2.40
C ARG A 107 7.11 17.44 2.23
N THR A 108 7.01 16.13 2.45
CA THR A 108 5.73 15.40 2.48
C THR A 108 4.84 15.88 3.61
N ALA A 109 5.36 15.97 4.84
CA ALA A 109 4.60 16.39 6.02
C ALA A 109 4.02 17.82 5.87
N LYS A 110 4.71 18.71 5.14
CA LYS A 110 4.19 20.05 4.79
C LYS A 110 2.96 20.04 3.88
N ARG A 111 2.58 18.88 3.33
CA ARG A 111 1.35 18.69 2.53
C ARG A 111 0.14 18.32 3.38
N PHE A 112 0.35 18.10 4.67
CA PHE A 112 -0.68 17.77 5.63
C PHE A 112 -0.91 18.93 6.61
N PRO A 113 -2.04 18.94 7.34
CA PRO A 113 -2.28 19.84 8.46
C PRO A 113 -1.12 19.81 9.48
N LYS A 114 -0.92 20.93 10.18
CA LYS A 114 0.11 21.05 11.22
C LYS A 114 -0.16 20.05 12.36
N ASN A 115 0.88 19.79 13.15
CA ASN A 115 0.85 18.92 14.34
C ASN A 115 0.55 17.43 14.07
N CYS A 116 0.77 16.97 12.83
CA CYS A 116 0.60 15.57 12.46
C CYS A 116 1.97 14.85 12.42
N GLY A 117 2.61 14.68 13.60
CA GLY A 117 3.96 14.09 13.71
C GLY A 117 4.07 12.71 13.06
N PHE A 118 3.03 11.88 13.19
CA PHE A 118 2.97 10.53 12.60
C PHE A 118 3.18 10.54 11.07
N VAL A 119 2.81 11.62 10.37
CA VAL A 119 2.98 11.71 8.90
C VAL A 119 4.47 11.71 8.56
N PHE A 120 5.28 12.43 9.33
CA PHE A 120 6.72 12.47 9.14
C PHE A 120 7.33 11.08 9.37
N ASP A 121 6.94 10.40 10.43
CA ASP A 121 7.50 9.09 10.81
C ASP A 121 7.23 8.01 9.75
N ILE A 122 6.03 8.02 9.18
CA ILE A 122 5.67 7.12 8.07
C ILE A 122 6.38 7.55 6.79
N ALA A 123 6.31 8.83 6.43
CA ALA A 123 6.91 9.34 5.20
C ALA A 123 8.42 9.10 5.16
N ALA A 124 9.13 9.22 6.30
CA ALA A 124 10.56 8.95 6.39
C ALA A 124 10.89 7.50 5.99
N ARG A 125 10.16 6.51 6.53
CA ARG A 125 10.35 5.10 6.19
C ARG A 125 10.00 4.81 4.73
N LEU A 126 8.92 5.40 4.22
CA LEU A 126 8.54 5.23 2.83
C LEU A 126 9.54 5.86 1.87
N HIS A 127 10.09 7.04 2.19
CA HIS A 127 11.17 7.64 1.40
C HIS A 127 12.45 6.82 1.44
N GLN A 128 12.81 6.20 2.58
CA GLN A 128 13.93 5.25 2.63
C GLN A 128 13.69 4.08 1.65
N ILE A 129 12.49 3.51 1.64
CA ILE A 129 12.13 2.45 0.68
C ILE A 129 12.22 2.95 -0.76
N GLY A 130 11.68 4.13 -1.08
CA GLY A 130 11.74 4.70 -2.42
C GLY A 130 13.16 5.01 -2.91
N LEU A 131 13.97 5.63 -2.05
CA LEU A 131 15.36 5.98 -2.33
C LEU A 131 16.26 4.76 -2.46
N SER A 132 15.93 3.64 -1.79
CA SER A 132 16.71 2.41 -1.87
C SER A 132 16.83 1.85 -3.29
N GLY A 133 15.87 2.17 -4.16
CA GLY A 133 15.89 1.80 -5.57
C GLY A 133 16.60 2.81 -6.47
N SER A 134 17.14 3.90 -5.94
CA SER A 134 17.81 4.92 -6.75
C SER A 134 19.27 4.52 -7.04
N PRO A 135 19.81 4.85 -8.23
CA PRO A 135 21.17 4.49 -8.61
C PRO A 135 22.24 4.98 -7.63
N GLU A 136 21.96 6.08 -6.92
CA GLU A 136 22.87 6.70 -5.96
C GLU A 136 23.05 5.89 -4.68
N TYR A 137 22.08 5.03 -4.33
CA TYR A 137 22.08 4.32 -3.04
C TYR A 137 21.95 2.80 -3.17
N TYR A 138 21.50 2.28 -4.32
CA TYR A 138 21.13 0.88 -4.51
C TYR A 138 22.23 -0.12 -4.08
N GLU A 139 23.48 0.16 -4.43
CA GLU A 139 24.63 -0.71 -4.13
C GLU A 139 25.23 -0.49 -2.72
N ASP A 140 24.91 0.64 -2.08
CA ASP A 140 25.57 1.10 -0.84
C ASP A 140 24.77 0.83 0.45
N ILE A 141 23.59 0.22 0.32
CA ILE A 141 22.69 -0.05 1.45
C ILE A 141 22.67 -1.53 1.85
N ASP A 142 22.69 -1.78 3.16
CA ASP A 142 22.53 -3.14 3.70
C ASP A 142 21.09 -3.62 3.46
N GLN A 143 20.97 -4.73 2.73
CA GLN A 143 19.67 -5.28 2.33
C GLN A 143 18.86 -5.79 3.53
N ARG A 144 19.50 -6.18 4.65
CA ARG A 144 18.80 -6.59 5.87
C ARG A 144 18.17 -5.38 6.56
N ALA A 145 18.89 -4.26 6.62
CA ALA A 145 18.36 -2.98 7.11
C ALA A 145 17.19 -2.50 6.26
N LEU A 146 17.30 -2.57 4.92
CA LEU A 146 16.17 -2.25 4.03
C LEU A 146 14.98 -3.17 4.27
N SER A 147 15.23 -4.47 4.44
CA SER A 147 14.19 -5.44 4.77
C SER A 147 13.52 -5.14 6.11
N ASN A 148 14.25 -4.65 7.12
CA ASN A 148 13.69 -4.21 8.39
C ASN A 148 12.77 -2.99 8.17
N VAL A 149 13.24 -1.97 7.45
CA VAL A 149 12.43 -0.79 7.13
C VAL A 149 11.15 -1.16 6.39
N TYR A 150 11.20 -2.11 5.46
CA TYR A 150 10.02 -2.59 4.74
C TYR A 150 8.95 -3.16 5.70
N PHE A 151 9.34 -4.04 6.63
CA PHE A 151 8.40 -4.62 7.59
C PHE A 151 7.89 -3.58 8.59
N GLU A 152 8.74 -2.69 9.06
CA GLU A 152 8.33 -1.59 9.93
C GLU A 152 7.35 -0.64 9.23
N ALA A 153 7.66 -0.22 7.99
CA ALA A 153 6.81 0.65 7.21
C ALA A 153 5.44 0.02 6.97
N THR A 154 5.41 -1.27 6.64
CA THR A 154 4.17 -2.01 6.46
C THR A 154 3.38 -2.06 7.76
N HIS A 155 3.99 -2.41 8.88
CA HIS A 155 3.32 -2.42 10.18
C HIS A 155 2.70 -1.05 10.52
N HIS A 156 3.45 0.04 10.36
CA HIS A 156 2.95 1.39 10.64
C HIS A 156 1.83 1.82 9.67
N ALA A 157 1.95 1.47 8.39
CA ALA A 157 0.92 1.72 7.39
C ALA A 157 -0.39 0.96 7.68
N LEU A 158 -0.31 -0.21 8.33
CA LEU A 158 -1.48 -0.96 8.78
C LEU A 158 -2.06 -0.36 10.06
N ALA A 159 -1.23 -0.11 11.07
CA ALA A 159 -1.65 0.43 12.35
C ALA A 159 -2.39 1.77 12.19
N ILE A 160 -1.88 2.68 11.37
CA ILE A 160 -2.49 4.00 11.18
C ILE A 160 -3.92 3.93 10.59
N GLN A 161 -4.22 2.92 9.78
CA GLN A 161 -5.57 2.74 9.19
C GLN A 161 -6.61 2.30 10.23
N VAL A 162 -6.15 1.71 11.33
CA VAL A 162 -6.98 1.21 12.44
C VAL A 162 -7.03 2.24 13.57
N ASP A 163 -5.89 2.79 13.96
CA ASP A 163 -5.75 3.73 15.06
C ASP A 163 -6.34 5.11 14.73
N GLU A 164 -6.37 5.46 13.45
CA GLU A 164 -6.84 6.75 12.93
C GLU A 164 -6.36 7.97 13.76
N PRO A 165 -5.04 8.16 13.95
CA PRO A 165 -4.50 9.15 14.90
C PRO A 165 -4.91 10.60 14.58
N TRP A 166 -5.30 10.89 13.33
CA TRP A 166 -5.82 12.19 12.93
C TRP A 166 -7.13 12.55 13.66
N THR A 167 -7.93 11.58 14.11
CA THR A 167 -9.21 11.82 14.81
C THR A 167 -9.03 12.64 16.09
N GLN A 168 -7.88 12.52 16.75
CA GLN A 168 -7.54 13.26 17.97
C GLN A 168 -7.05 14.69 17.68
N ILE A 169 -6.62 14.97 16.45
CA ILE A 169 -5.98 16.22 16.03
C ILE A 169 -7.01 17.15 15.35
N LEU A 170 -7.98 16.58 14.63
CA LEU A 170 -8.91 17.35 13.81
C LEU A 170 -9.99 18.03 14.66
N THR A 171 -10.09 19.35 14.53
CA THR A 171 -11.16 20.17 15.14
C THR A 171 -12.44 20.07 14.33
N LYS A 172 -13.60 19.90 14.99
CA LYS A 172 -14.92 19.71 14.33
C LYS A 172 -15.25 20.79 13.28
N GLY A 173 -15.98 20.40 12.24
CA GLY A 173 -16.47 21.28 11.16
C GLY A 173 -16.16 20.74 9.76
N ASN A 174 -16.52 21.49 8.72
CA ASN A 174 -16.32 21.07 7.32
C ASN A 174 -14.84 20.81 6.98
N GLN A 175 -13.94 21.65 7.51
CA GLN A 175 -12.50 21.46 7.33
C GLN A 175 -11.98 20.17 7.99
N ALA A 176 -12.60 19.74 9.10
CA ALA A 176 -12.30 18.45 9.73
C ALA A 176 -12.66 17.29 8.81
N GLN A 177 -13.83 17.35 8.19
CA GLN A 177 -14.30 16.31 7.29
C GLN A 177 -13.42 16.21 6.04
N GLU A 178 -13.04 17.35 5.46
CA GLU A 178 -12.09 17.42 4.35
C GLU A 178 -10.74 16.78 4.71
N HIS A 179 -10.18 17.14 5.86
CA HIS A 179 -8.91 16.56 6.32
C HIS A 179 -9.05 15.08 6.69
N SER A 180 -10.18 14.65 7.25
CA SER A 180 -10.44 13.23 7.54
C SER A 180 -10.45 12.42 6.25
N THR A 181 -11.12 12.92 5.21
CA THR A 181 -11.19 12.28 3.88
C THR A 181 -9.78 12.16 3.28
N MET A 182 -8.98 13.23 3.37
CA MET A 182 -7.58 13.23 2.96
C MET A 182 -6.76 12.17 3.69
N PHE A 183 -6.82 12.14 5.03
CA PHE A 183 -6.04 11.19 5.84
C PHE A 183 -6.46 9.74 5.62
N GLN A 184 -7.77 9.47 5.58
CA GLN A 184 -8.30 8.13 5.34
C GLN A 184 -7.90 7.61 3.96
N THR A 185 -8.01 8.46 2.93
CA THR A 185 -7.58 8.10 1.57
C THR A 185 -6.08 7.83 1.53
N TRP A 186 -5.27 8.75 2.06
CA TRP A 186 -3.82 8.59 2.10
C TRP A 186 -3.38 7.33 2.85
N ALA A 187 -3.98 7.07 4.01
CA ALA A 187 -3.71 5.89 4.83
C ALA A 187 -4.02 4.59 4.08
N ALA A 188 -5.14 4.53 3.35
CA ALA A 188 -5.48 3.39 2.49
C ALA A 188 -4.46 3.20 1.35
N GLY A 189 -3.92 4.29 0.81
CA GLY A 189 -2.91 4.28 -0.25
C GLY A 189 -1.51 3.80 0.16
N LEU A 190 -1.19 3.77 1.46
CA LEU A 190 0.17 3.41 1.93
C LEU A 190 0.56 1.98 1.56
N SER A 191 -0.37 1.02 1.71
CA SER A 191 -0.13 -0.37 1.32
C SER A 191 0.12 -0.50 -0.18
N LEU A 192 -0.60 0.26 -1.01
CA LEU A 192 -0.39 0.28 -2.47
C LEU A 192 1.02 0.77 -2.82
N TYR A 193 1.49 1.83 -2.16
CA TYR A 193 2.86 2.31 -2.36
C TYR A 193 3.92 1.25 -2.01
N ILE A 194 3.78 0.62 -0.85
CA ILE A 194 4.74 -0.39 -0.36
C ILE A 194 4.78 -1.59 -1.32
N TRP A 195 3.61 -2.12 -1.70
CA TRP A 195 3.52 -3.26 -2.61
C TRP A 195 3.96 -2.92 -4.02
N GLY A 196 3.64 -1.73 -4.52
CA GLY A 196 4.13 -1.26 -5.81
C GLY A 196 5.66 -1.11 -5.82
N THR A 197 6.26 -0.67 -4.72
CA THR A 197 7.73 -0.62 -4.60
C THR A 197 8.37 -2.01 -4.61
N ASP A 198 7.82 -2.99 -3.87
CA ASP A 198 8.29 -4.39 -3.92
C ASP A 198 8.17 -4.96 -5.34
N ARG A 199 7.05 -4.69 -6.02
CA ARG A 199 6.83 -5.08 -7.41
C ARG A 199 7.85 -4.46 -8.36
N HIS A 200 8.15 -3.17 -8.22
CA HIS A 200 9.18 -2.47 -9.01
C HIS A 200 10.57 -3.09 -8.78
N ALA A 201 10.94 -3.34 -7.53
CA ALA A 201 12.20 -4.00 -7.19
C ALA A 201 12.30 -5.44 -7.73
N ARG A 202 11.18 -6.18 -7.78
CA ARG A 202 11.12 -7.51 -8.41
C ARG A 202 11.27 -7.44 -9.93
N ARG A 203 10.56 -6.52 -10.57
CA ARG A 203 10.60 -6.32 -12.03
C ARG A 203 12.01 -5.95 -12.50
N SER A 204 12.70 -5.06 -11.80
CA SER A 204 14.09 -4.68 -12.13
C SER A 204 15.08 -5.85 -12.03
N ARG A 205 14.73 -6.88 -11.25
CA ARG A 205 15.48 -8.15 -11.10
C ARG A 205 14.98 -9.28 -12.00
N GLY A 206 14.04 -9.01 -12.90
CA GLY A 206 13.45 -10.01 -13.79
C GLY A 206 12.60 -11.07 -13.08
N LEU A 207 12.15 -10.79 -11.86
CA LEU A 207 11.29 -11.69 -11.09
C LEU A 207 9.82 -11.46 -11.47
N ALA A 208 9.05 -12.55 -11.52
CA ALA A 208 7.62 -12.46 -11.74
C ALA A 208 6.95 -11.66 -10.61
N SER A 209 6.02 -10.78 -10.99
CA SER A 209 5.12 -10.12 -10.04
C SER A 209 3.99 -11.08 -9.70
N ASN A 210 3.69 -11.23 -8.40
CA ASN A 210 2.52 -11.97 -7.95
C ASN A 210 1.22 -11.23 -8.32
N GLY A 211 0.09 -11.95 -8.26
CA GLY A 211 -1.25 -11.43 -8.56
C GLY A 211 -1.75 -10.35 -7.57
N GLU A 212 -2.81 -9.65 -7.97
CA GLU A 212 -3.24 -8.38 -7.39
C GLU A 212 -4.17 -8.54 -6.18
N LEU A 213 -3.69 -8.20 -4.97
CA LEU A 213 -4.49 -8.15 -3.73
C LEU A 213 -5.17 -6.78 -3.50
N HIS A 214 -5.33 -5.98 -4.56
CA HIS A 214 -5.61 -4.55 -4.44
C HIS A 214 -7.10 -4.19 -4.44
N GLY A 215 -7.97 -5.09 -4.92
CA GLY A 215 -9.41 -4.84 -5.07
C GLY A 215 -10.10 -4.29 -3.80
N PRO A 216 -9.91 -4.92 -2.62
CA PRO A 216 -10.45 -4.40 -1.37
C PRO A 216 -9.96 -2.99 -0.99
N ILE A 217 -8.73 -2.62 -1.36
CA ILE A 217 -8.20 -1.28 -1.13
C ILE A 217 -8.85 -0.27 -2.09
N PHE A 218 -9.04 -0.64 -3.36
CA PHE A 218 -9.74 0.21 -4.33
C PHE A 218 -11.19 0.47 -3.90
N ALA A 219 -11.89 -0.57 -3.44
CA ALA A 219 -13.23 -0.45 -2.90
C ALA A 219 -13.28 0.52 -1.71
N ARG A 220 -12.33 0.41 -0.76
CA ARG A 220 -12.22 1.33 0.38
C ARG A 220 -11.96 2.77 -0.04
N ILE A 221 -11.00 3.00 -0.95
CA ILE A 221 -10.70 4.35 -1.46
C ILE A 221 -11.94 4.93 -2.13
N LYS A 222 -12.68 4.12 -2.90
CA LYS A 222 -13.95 4.52 -3.50
C LYS A 222 -15.01 4.88 -2.46
N GLU A 223 -15.22 4.05 -1.44
CA GLU A 223 -16.16 4.33 -0.36
C GLU A 223 -15.85 5.64 0.38
N ILE A 224 -14.56 5.92 0.63
CA ILE A 224 -14.13 7.17 1.27
C ILE A 224 -14.43 8.37 0.37
N LEU A 225 -14.07 8.30 -0.92
CA LEU A 225 -14.19 9.43 -1.85
C LEU A 225 -15.61 9.65 -2.37
N ASP A 226 -16.42 8.61 -2.49
CA ASP A 226 -17.83 8.67 -2.90
C ASP A 226 -18.79 8.81 -1.69
N GLY A 227 -18.25 8.91 -0.47
CA GLY A 227 -19.02 9.04 0.77
C GLY A 227 -19.91 10.29 0.84
N ALA A 228 -20.54 10.52 2.00
CA ALA A 228 -21.51 11.59 2.18
C ALA A 228 -20.93 12.98 1.84
N GLY A 229 -21.47 13.60 0.79
CA GLY A 229 -21.01 14.89 0.24
C GLY A 229 -20.28 14.78 -1.10
N GLY A 230 -19.88 13.57 -1.51
CA GLY A 230 -19.20 13.30 -2.78
C GLY A 230 -17.97 14.19 -2.99
N HIS A 231 -17.73 14.61 -4.24
CA HIS A 231 -16.60 15.50 -4.55
C HIS A 231 -16.65 16.87 -3.86
N GLN A 232 -17.80 17.26 -3.26
CA GLN A 232 -17.91 18.53 -2.55
C GLN A 232 -17.30 18.47 -1.15
N SER A 233 -17.22 17.29 -0.53
CA SER A 233 -16.57 17.06 0.76
C SER A 233 -15.07 16.75 0.64
N TRP A 234 -14.52 16.74 -0.57
CA TRP A 234 -13.08 16.58 -0.78
C TRP A 234 -12.31 17.82 -0.31
N PRO A 235 -11.09 17.63 0.20
CA PRO A 235 -10.22 18.73 0.59
C PRO A 235 -9.91 19.67 -0.58
N ARG A 236 -9.62 20.93 -0.26
CA ARG A 236 -9.27 21.95 -1.27
C ARG A 236 -7.78 22.29 -1.26
N GLY A 237 -7.29 22.78 -2.39
CA GLY A 237 -5.90 23.22 -2.54
C GLY A 237 -4.90 22.09 -2.31
N LYS A 238 -3.80 22.39 -1.59
CA LYS A 238 -2.69 21.43 -1.38
C LYS A 238 -3.10 20.17 -0.62
N SER A 239 -4.16 20.23 0.18
CA SER A 239 -4.69 19.07 0.90
C SER A 239 -5.34 18.03 -0.03
N LEU A 240 -5.49 18.33 -1.32
CA LEU A 240 -5.92 17.36 -2.32
C LEU A 240 -4.75 16.55 -2.91
N GLU A 241 -3.50 16.98 -2.71
CA GLU A 241 -2.29 16.29 -3.20
C GLU A 241 -2.14 14.86 -2.62
N PRO A 242 -2.41 14.58 -1.32
CA PRO A 242 -2.38 13.20 -0.80
C PRO A 242 -3.43 12.27 -1.42
N ILE A 243 -4.56 12.82 -1.89
CA ILE A 243 -5.56 12.05 -2.62
C ILE A 243 -5.05 11.74 -4.03
N LEU A 244 -4.47 12.73 -4.72
CA LEU A 244 -3.89 12.52 -6.05
C LEU A 244 -2.80 11.44 -6.04
N VAL A 245 -1.88 11.48 -5.07
CA VAL A 245 -0.80 10.48 -5.00
C VAL A 245 -1.35 9.08 -4.70
N THR A 246 -2.39 8.98 -3.88
CA THR A 246 -3.06 7.69 -3.60
C THR A 246 -3.69 7.12 -4.85
N LEU A 247 -4.40 7.94 -5.63
CA LEU A 247 -5.00 7.53 -6.90
C LEU A 247 -3.92 7.14 -7.93
N PHE A 248 -2.77 7.82 -7.92
CA PHE A 248 -1.62 7.43 -8.72
C PHE A 248 -1.10 6.04 -8.34
N TYR A 249 -0.87 5.76 -7.04
CA TYR A 249 -0.46 4.42 -6.59
C TYR A 249 -1.50 3.36 -6.95
N ALA A 250 -2.78 3.70 -6.86
CA ALA A 250 -3.86 2.79 -7.25
C ALA A 250 -3.89 2.52 -8.76
N LEU A 251 -3.69 3.54 -9.61
CA LEU A 251 -3.61 3.39 -11.07
C LEU A 251 -2.40 2.55 -11.50
N ASP A 252 -1.25 2.77 -10.87
CA ASP A 252 -0.07 1.96 -11.09
C ASP A 252 -0.30 0.51 -10.65
N ALA A 253 -0.96 0.30 -9.51
CA ALA A 253 -1.27 -1.02 -8.97
C ALA A 253 -2.34 -1.78 -9.77
N CYS A 254 -3.22 -1.09 -10.48
CA CYS A 254 -4.37 -1.65 -11.17
C CYS A 254 -3.99 -2.16 -12.57
N ASP A 255 -4.36 -3.40 -12.91
CA ASP A 255 -4.25 -3.90 -14.29
C ASP A 255 -5.02 -3.02 -15.30
N ILE A 256 -4.56 -2.98 -16.55
CA ILE A 256 -5.17 -2.18 -17.63
C ILE A 256 -6.59 -2.62 -17.99
N PHE A 257 -6.91 -3.90 -17.81
CA PHE A 257 -8.22 -4.49 -18.10
C PHE A 257 -9.13 -4.55 -16.88
N SER A 258 -8.64 -4.13 -15.71
CA SER A 258 -9.43 -4.14 -14.48
C SER A 258 -10.58 -3.13 -14.56
N PRO A 259 -11.81 -3.51 -14.15
CA PRO A 259 -12.94 -2.58 -14.13
C PRO A 259 -12.73 -1.39 -13.19
N TRP A 260 -11.84 -1.52 -12.20
CA TRP A 260 -11.48 -0.43 -11.29
C TRP A 260 -10.77 0.73 -11.99
N ARG A 261 -10.06 0.46 -13.09
CA ARG A 261 -9.23 1.44 -13.79
C ARG A 261 -10.04 2.62 -14.30
N ILE A 262 -11.25 2.36 -14.83
CA ILE A 262 -12.15 3.41 -15.33
C ILE A 262 -12.48 4.40 -14.22
N TRP A 263 -12.91 3.91 -13.06
CA TRP A 263 -13.24 4.75 -11.93
C TRP A 263 -12.01 5.50 -11.39
N LEU A 264 -10.85 4.85 -11.33
CA LEU A 264 -9.60 5.46 -10.88
C LEU A 264 -9.16 6.60 -11.80
N VAL A 265 -9.19 6.39 -13.12
CA VAL A 265 -8.84 7.41 -14.12
C VAL A 265 -9.78 8.61 -14.02
N ASP A 266 -11.09 8.37 -13.96
CA ASP A 266 -12.08 9.44 -13.87
C ASP A 266 -11.96 10.24 -12.57
N THR A 267 -11.65 9.57 -11.46
CA THR A 267 -11.46 10.19 -10.16
C THR A 267 -10.17 11.00 -10.12
N ALA A 268 -9.06 10.45 -10.65
CA ALA A 268 -7.80 11.17 -10.76
C ALA A 268 -7.91 12.41 -11.66
N ARG A 269 -8.68 12.32 -12.76
CA ARG A 269 -8.98 13.46 -13.64
C ARG A 269 -9.65 14.60 -12.89
N LYS A 270 -10.69 14.30 -12.10
CA LYS A 270 -11.39 15.30 -11.28
C LYS A 270 -10.45 15.98 -10.29
N VAL A 271 -9.58 15.21 -9.64
CA VAL A 271 -8.58 15.74 -8.71
C VAL A 271 -7.59 16.68 -9.42
N ILE A 272 -7.10 16.28 -10.60
CA ILE A 272 -6.21 17.10 -11.46
C ILE A 272 -6.88 18.41 -11.85
N GLU A 273 -8.15 18.36 -12.26
CA GLU A 273 -8.95 19.55 -12.60
C GLU A 273 -9.11 20.49 -11.38
N MET A 274 -9.39 19.94 -10.21
CA MET A 274 -9.52 20.69 -8.96
C MET A 274 -8.20 21.33 -8.51
N LEU A 275 -7.08 20.65 -8.71
CA LEU A 275 -5.73 21.19 -8.49
C LEU A 275 -5.27 22.14 -9.60
N LYS A 276 -6.01 22.22 -10.71
CA LYS A 276 -5.70 23.04 -11.90
C LYS A 276 -4.34 22.68 -12.52
N LEU A 277 -3.96 21.41 -12.48
CA LEU A 277 -2.72 20.95 -13.12
C LEU A 277 -2.96 20.86 -14.63
N LYS A 278 -2.13 21.56 -15.42
CA LYS A 278 -2.28 21.68 -16.87
C LYS A 278 -1.25 20.87 -17.63
N ARG A 279 -0.15 20.47 -16.98
CA ARG A 279 1.00 19.83 -17.63
C ARG A 279 1.52 18.64 -16.83
N SER A 280 2.18 17.72 -17.52
CA SER A 280 2.85 16.54 -16.96
C SER A 280 3.82 16.92 -15.86
N GLU A 281 4.57 18.02 -16.06
CA GLU A 281 5.59 18.46 -15.12
C GLU A 281 4.97 18.93 -13.80
N GLU A 282 3.78 19.53 -13.85
CA GLU A 282 3.07 19.96 -12.65
C GLU A 282 2.53 18.76 -11.87
N PHE A 283 2.02 17.75 -12.57
CA PHE A 283 1.61 16.48 -11.99
C PHE A 283 2.79 15.75 -11.33
N LEU A 284 3.89 15.56 -12.05
CA LEU A 284 5.11 14.94 -11.50
C LEU A 284 5.62 15.71 -10.29
N LYS A 285 5.67 17.05 -10.36
CA LYS A 285 6.10 17.89 -9.23
C LYS A 285 5.24 17.71 -7.99
N VAL A 286 3.93 17.46 -8.13
CA VAL A 286 3.07 17.11 -6.99
C VAL A 286 3.48 15.75 -6.42
N LEU A 287 3.65 14.74 -7.27
CA LEU A 287 4.05 13.40 -6.83
C LEU A 287 5.42 13.39 -6.14
N GLU A 288 6.37 14.23 -6.57
CA GLU A 288 7.71 14.34 -5.99
C GLU A 288 7.73 14.84 -4.53
N PHE A 289 6.62 15.40 -4.02
CA PHE A 289 6.49 15.68 -2.59
C PHE A 289 6.24 14.41 -1.76
N PHE A 290 5.94 13.29 -2.39
CA PHE A 290 5.60 12.02 -1.75
C PHE A 290 6.62 10.93 -2.11
N PRO A 291 6.62 9.78 -1.40
CA PRO A 291 7.50 8.66 -1.71
C PRO A 291 7.33 8.17 -3.15
N LEU A 292 8.44 8.05 -3.89
CA LEU A 292 8.48 7.56 -5.27
C LEU A 292 9.77 6.75 -5.47
N THR A 293 9.69 5.74 -6.32
CA THR A 293 10.85 5.03 -6.89
C THR A 293 11.17 5.62 -8.27
N PRO A 294 12.34 5.31 -8.87
CA PRO A 294 12.60 5.64 -10.27
C PRO A 294 11.52 5.12 -11.22
N ASP A 295 11.05 3.88 -11.02
CA ASP A 295 9.98 3.28 -11.84
C ASP A 295 8.66 4.03 -11.71
N TYR A 296 8.30 4.52 -10.52
CA TYR A 296 7.12 5.37 -10.37
C TYR A 296 7.23 6.67 -11.16
N ARG A 297 8.43 7.25 -11.34
CA ARG A 297 8.61 8.46 -12.16
C ARG A 297 8.30 8.17 -13.62
N VAL A 298 8.70 7.01 -14.13
CA VAL A 298 8.35 6.54 -15.48
C VAL A 298 6.84 6.28 -15.58
N ALA A 299 6.26 5.60 -14.58
CA ALA A 299 4.82 5.33 -14.53
C ALA A 299 3.97 6.60 -14.48
N ALA A 300 4.47 7.68 -13.88
CA ALA A 300 3.78 8.97 -13.80
C ALA A 300 3.50 9.57 -15.18
N GLU A 301 4.44 9.47 -16.13
CA GLU A 301 4.24 9.97 -17.49
C GLU A 301 3.14 9.19 -18.23
N HIS A 302 3.16 7.85 -18.11
CA HIS A 302 2.14 6.99 -18.69
C HIS A 302 0.76 7.24 -18.07
N THR A 303 0.70 7.36 -16.74
CA THR A 303 -0.54 7.64 -16.01
C THR A 303 -1.11 9.00 -16.38
N TRP A 304 -0.25 10.03 -16.49
CA TRP A 304 -0.67 11.34 -16.95
C TRP A 304 -1.29 11.26 -18.34
N ALA A 305 -0.58 10.64 -19.30
CA ALA A 305 -1.06 10.47 -20.67
C ALA A 305 -2.41 9.75 -20.76
N GLU A 306 -2.63 8.73 -19.93
CA GLU A 306 -3.91 8.03 -19.84
C GLU A 306 -5.02 8.93 -19.30
N ILE A 307 -4.77 9.69 -18.23
CA ILE A 307 -5.79 10.53 -17.58
C ILE A 307 -6.31 11.63 -18.52
N ILE A 308 -5.42 12.27 -19.28
CA ILE A 308 -5.77 13.38 -20.19
C ILE A 308 -6.22 12.93 -21.58
N GLN A 309 -5.98 11.69 -21.99
CA GLN A 309 -6.61 11.15 -23.20
C GLN A 309 -8.13 11.03 -22.94
N LYS A 310 -8.90 12.02 -23.41
CA LYS A 310 -10.36 11.93 -23.48
C LYS A 310 -10.74 10.71 -24.32
N GLU A 311 -11.62 9.86 -23.78
CA GLU A 311 -12.35 8.78 -24.45
C GLU A 311 -11.94 8.54 -25.91
N ARG A 312 -11.05 7.56 -26.15
CA ARG A 312 -11.05 6.89 -27.45
C ARG A 312 -12.30 6.03 -27.50
N VAL A 313 -13.35 6.60 -28.08
CA VAL A 313 -14.42 5.96 -28.87
C VAL A 313 -14.68 4.51 -28.48
N THR A 314 -15.74 4.26 -27.72
CA THR A 314 -16.39 2.95 -27.72
C THR A 314 -16.71 2.61 -29.19
N PRO A 315 -16.13 1.57 -29.80
CA PRO A 315 -16.54 1.19 -31.14
C PRO A 315 -17.97 0.71 -31.05
N THR A 316 -18.90 1.49 -31.60
CA THR A 316 -20.26 1.04 -31.87
C THR A 316 -20.12 -0.13 -32.83
N LEU A 317 -20.21 -1.35 -32.32
CA LEU A 317 -20.38 -2.55 -33.13
C LEU A 317 -21.76 -2.46 -33.77
N THR A 318 -21.84 -1.78 -34.91
CA THR A 318 -22.98 -1.91 -35.83
C THR A 318 -22.92 -3.32 -36.42
N PHE A 319 -23.66 -4.24 -35.82
CA PHE A 319 -24.00 -5.49 -36.48
C PHE A 319 -24.88 -5.16 -37.68
N SER A 320 -24.25 -5.04 -38.84
CA SER A 320 -24.95 -5.07 -40.12
C SER A 320 -25.43 -6.51 -40.34
N THR A 321 -26.68 -6.79 -39.99
CA THR A 321 -27.41 -7.95 -40.50
C THR A 321 -27.49 -7.84 -42.01
N LEU A 322 -26.68 -8.61 -42.72
CA LEU A 322 -26.89 -8.89 -44.13
C LEU A 322 -27.84 -10.09 -44.25
N GLN A 323 -29.02 -9.80 -44.80
CA GLN A 323 -29.88 -10.75 -45.48
C GLN A 323 -29.27 -11.17 -46.82
#